data_AF-A0A5B8FWB7-F1
#
_entry.id   AF-A0A5B8FWB7-F1
#
_cell.length_a   1.000
_cell.length_b   1.000
_cell.length_c   1.000
_cell.angle_alpha   90.00
_cell.angle_beta   90.00
_cell.angle_gamma   90.00
#
_symmetry.space_group_name_H-M   'P 1'
#
loop_
_entity.id
_entity.type
_entity.pdbx_description
1 polymer ?
#
loop_
_entity_poly.entity_id
_entity_poly.type
_entity_poly.pdbx_seq_one_letter_code
_entity_poly.pdbx_strand_id
1 'polypeptide(L)' 'MSQTPSDKEAIRAARIAEAAARALAEAEERRAAGRSPEAVEAAMPAELGGRNGPEPTRFGDWEKKGIISDF' A
#
# COMPACT_ATOMS: atom_id res chain seq x y z
N MET A 1 33.64 3.07 16.94
CA MET A 1 34.31 2.84 15.64
C MET A 1 33.21 2.71 14.60
N SER A 2 32.83 3.80 13.91
CA SER A 2 31.82 3.75 12.85
C SER A 2 32.43 3.05 11.64
N GLN A 3 31.87 1.91 11.25
CA GLN A 3 32.27 1.25 10.00
C GLN A 3 31.81 2.12 8.84
N THR A 4 32.75 2.55 8.00
CA THR A 4 32.43 3.23 6.73
C THR A 4 31.77 2.21 5.81
N PRO A 5 30.61 2.51 5.21
CA PRO A 5 29.95 1.57 4.32
C PRO A 5 30.86 1.28 3.12
N SER A 6 30.84 0.03 2.67
CA SER A 6 31.58 -0.38 1.47
C SER A 6 31.01 0.35 0.24
N ASP A 7 31.84 0.62 -0.77
CA ASP A 7 31.41 1.26 -2.02
C ASP A 7 30.18 0.56 -2.67
N LYS A 8 30.08 -0.76 -2.53
CA LYS A 8 28.92 -1.53 -3.01
C LYS A 8 27.63 -1.20 -2.28
N GLU A 9 27.70 -0.96 -0.97
CA GLU A 9 26.57 -0.58 -0.14
C GLU A 9 26.13 0.84 -0.45
N ALA A 10 27.07 1.74 -0.69
CA ALA A 10 26.78 3.10 -1.15
C ALA A 10 26.05 3.10 -2.51
N ILE A 11 26.49 2.28 -3.47
CA ILE A 11 25.82 2.13 -4.78
C ILE A 11 24.40 1.57 -4.60
N ARG A 12 24.22 0.56 -3.74
CA ARG A 12 22.90 -0.01 -3.46
C ARG A 12 21.97 1.01 -2.82
N ALA A 13 22.47 1.77 -1.83
CA ALA A 13 21.70 2.80 -1.16
C ALA A 13 21.27 3.91 -2.13
N ALA A 14 22.16 4.35 -3.02
CA ALA A 14 21.84 5.33 -4.05
C ALA A 14 20.73 4.86 -4.99
N ARG A 15 20.80 3.59 -5.46
CA ARG A 15 19.74 3.00 -6.30
C ARG A 15 18.39 2.91 -5.59
N ILE A 16 18.40 2.55 -4.31
CA ILE A 16 17.17 2.50 -3.49
C ILE A 16 16.59 3.90 -3.34
N ALA A 17 17.43 4.91 -3.05
CA ALA A 17 16.98 6.29 -2.91
C ALA A 17 16.37 6.84 -4.22
N GLU A 18 16.98 6.57 -5.36
CA GLU A 18 16.44 6.95 -6.67
C GLU A 18 15.10 6.26 -6.96
N ALA A 19 15.00 4.95 -6.70
CA ALA A 19 13.76 4.21 -6.86
C ALA A 19 12.66 4.72 -5.92
N ALA A 20 13.00 5.06 -4.67
CA ALA A 20 12.06 5.65 -3.72
C ALA A 20 11.56 7.02 -4.18
N ALA A 21 12.45 7.89 -4.67
CA ALA A 21 12.06 9.19 -5.20
C ALA A 21 11.09 9.06 -6.39
N ARG A 22 11.36 8.13 -7.32
CA ARG A 22 10.46 7.83 -8.44
C ARG A 22 9.10 7.32 -7.96
N ALA A 23 9.08 6.38 -7.02
CA ALA A 23 7.85 5.81 -6.47
C ALA A 23 6.99 6.87 -5.76
N LEU A 24 7.62 7.78 -5.03
CA LEU A 24 6.93 8.90 -4.37
C LEU A 24 6.32 9.87 -5.38
N ALA A 25 7.08 10.27 -6.41
CA ALA A 25 6.58 11.15 -7.47
C ALA A 25 5.35 10.54 -8.19
N GLU A 26 5.41 9.26 -8.54
CA GLU A 26 4.28 8.58 -9.17
C GLU A 26 3.07 8.45 -8.23
N ALA A 27 3.30 8.25 -6.93
CA ALA A 27 2.22 8.24 -5.94
C ALA A 27 1.57 9.63 -5.80
N GLU A 28 2.34 10.71 -5.84
CA GLU A 28 1.82 12.08 -5.86
C GLU A 28 1.00 12.36 -7.13
N GLU A 29 1.47 11.94 -8.30
CA GLU A 29 0.73 12.05 -9.56
C GLU A 29 -0.59 11.26 -9.50
N ARG A 30 -0.61 10.05 -8.93
CA ARG A 30 -1.84 9.27 -8.74
C ARG A 30 -2.83 9.97 -7.81
N ARG A 31 -2.35 10.59 -6.71
CA ARG A 31 -3.18 11.39 -5.80
C ARG A 31 -3.74 12.63 -6.48
N ALA A 32 -2.91 13.37 -7.22
CA ALA A 32 -3.32 14.55 -7.98
C ALA A 32 -4.36 14.23 -9.07
N ALA A 33 -4.25 13.05 -9.69
CA ALA A 33 -5.22 12.53 -10.66
C ALA A 33 -6.49 11.95 -10.02
N GLY A 34 -6.66 12.02 -8.69
CA GLY A 34 -7.84 11.47 -8.00
C GLY A 34 -7.95 9.95 -8.04
N ARG A 35 -6.86 9.24 -8.37
CA ARG A 35 -6.79 7.76 -8.42
C ARG A 35 -6.11 7.19 -7.18
N SER A 36 -6.21 7.88 -6.04
CA SER A 36 -5.73 7.31 -4.79
C SER A 36 -6.66 6.16 -4.36
N PRO A 37 -6.16 5.14 -3.65
CA PRO A 37 -6.99 4.04 -3.16
C PRO A 37 -8.19 4.54 -2.35
N GLU A 38 -8.00 5.59 -1.55
CA GLU A 38 -9.04 6.21 -0.74
C GLU A 38 -10.10 6.91 -1.60
N ALA A 39 -9.70 7.55 -2.71
CA ALA A 39 -10.62 8.18 -3.65
C ALA A 39 -11.43 7.13 -4.44
N VAL A 40 -10.80 6.01 -4.80
CA VAL A 40 -11.48 4.88 -5.45
C VAL A 40 -12.49 4.25 -4.49
N GLU A 41 -12.12 4.04 -3.24
CA GLU A 41 -13.00 3.46 -2.22
C GLU A 41 -14.16 4.40 -1.86
N ALA A 42 -13.92 5.72 -1.78
CA ALA A 42 -14.98 6.71 -1.58
C ALA A 42 -15.98 6.81 -2.75
N ALA A 43 -15.57 6.44 -3.97
CA ALA A 43 -16.44 6.39 -5.14
C ALA A 43 -17.27 5.11 -5.22
N MET A 44 -16.94 4.07 -4.45
CA MET A 44 -17.71 2.85 -4.39
C MET A 44 -18.95 3.03 -3.49
N PRO A 45 -20.09 2.38 -3.80
CA PRO A 45 -21.23 2.39 -2.92
C PRO A 45 -20.86 1.81 -1.56
N ALA A 46 -21.35 2.43 -0.49
CA ALA A 46 -21.10 1.95 0.86
C ALA A 46 -21.62 0.52 1.05
N GLU A 47 -20.76 -0.35 1.56
CA GLU A 47 -21.10 -1.69 2.00
C GLU A 47 -22.02 -1.58 3.22
N LEU A 48 -23.29 -2.01 3.09
CA LEU A 48 -24.28 -1.98 4.18
C LEU A 48 -24.44 -3.37 4.80
N GLY A 49 -24.37 -3.46 6.13
CA GLY A 49 -24.56 -4.72 6.87
C GLY A 49 -23.33 -5.66 6.86
N GLY A 50 -22.25 -5.28 6.17
CA GLY A 50 -20.97 -5.99 6.17
C GLY A 50 -20.09 -5.64 7.38
N ARG A 51 -19.03 -6.43 7.57
CA ARG A 51 -18.04 -6.16 8.61
C ARG A 51 -17.15 -4.99 8.20
N ASN A 52 -16.72 -4.15 9.15
CA ASN A 52 -15.79 -3.05 8.85
C ASN A 52 -14.55 -3.57 8.11
N GLY A 53 -14.20 -2.90 7.01
CA GLY A 53 -13.08 -3.24 6.13
C GLY A 53 -13.55 -3.63 4.72
N PRO A 54 -12.60 -3.89 3.81
CA PRO A 54 -12.90 -4.41 2.47
C PRO A 54 -13.72 -5.70 2.58
N GLU A 55 -14.71 -5.82 1.70
CA GLU A 55 -15.65 -6.93 1.72
C GLU A 55 -14.92 -8.28 1.46
N PRO A 56 -15.06 -9.28 2.34
CA PRO A 56 -14.34 -10.55 2.23
C PRO A 56 -14.53 -11.28 0.89
N THR A 57 -15.73 -11.25 0.29
CA THR A 57 -15.97 -11.90 -1.01
C THR A 57 -15.22 -11.21 -2.16
N ARG A 58 -15.06 -9.89 -2.10
CA ARG A 58 -14.33 -9.09 -3.10
C ARG A 58 -12.83 -9.20 -2.97
N PHE A 59 -12.31 -9.29 -1.75
CA PHE A 59 -10.88 -9.15 -1.47
C PHE A 59 -10.23 -10.42 -0.89
N GLY A 60 -11.00 -11.49 -0.67
CA GLY A 60 -10.50 -12.80 -0.22
C GLY A 60 -10.12 -12.87 1.26
N ASP A 61 -10.33 -11.80 2.03
CA ASP A 61 -10.00 -11.76 3.46
C ASP A 61 -11.20 -12.15 4.32
N TRP A 62 -11.44 -13.46 4.39
CA TRP A 62 -12.47 -14.06 5.25
C TRP A 62 -12.01 -14.25 6.69
N GLU A 63 -10.73 -13.96 6.98
CA GLU A 63 -10.14 -14.11 8.29
C GLU A 63 -10.38 -12.86 9.14
N LYS A 64 -10.73 -13.05 10.42
CA LYS A 64 -10.53 -12.00 11.42
C LYS A 64 -10.05 -12.60 12.71
N LYS A 65 -8.89 -12.12 13.16
CA LYS A 65 -8.22 -12.61 14.38
C LYS A 65 -7.97 -14.12 14.33
N GLY A 66 -7.56 -14.68 13.19
CA GLY A 66 -7.31 -16.12 13.04
C GLY A 66 -8.57 -16.97 12.89
N ILE A 67 -9.76 -16.37 12.82
CA ILE A 67 -11.03 -17.09 12.65
C ILE A 67 -11.58 -16.77 11.27
N ILE A 68 -11.67 -17.80 10.43
CA ILE A 68 -12.40 -17.74 9.17
C ILE A 68 -13.88 -17.69 9.53
N SER A 69 -14.55 -16.60 9.16
CA SER A 69 -15.96 -16.39 9.41
C SER A 69 -16.69 -16.47 8.09
N ASP A 70 -17.38 -17.57 7.87
CA ASP A 70 -18.30 -17.79 6.74
C ASP A 70 -19.75 -17.68 7.26
N PHE A 71 -20.68 -17.24 6.41
CA PHE A 71 -22.12 -17.20 6.70
C PHE A 71 -22.85 -18.27 5.89
#